data_AF-A0A139K9N6-F1
#
_entry.id   AF-A0A139K9N6-F1
#
_cell.length_a   1.000
_cell.length_b   1.000
_cell.length_c   1.000
_cell.angle_alpha   90.00
_cell.angle_beta   90.00
_cell.angle_gamma   90.00
#
_symmetry.space_group_name_H-M   'P 1'
#
loop_
_entity.id
_entity.type
_entity.pdbx_description
1 polymer ?
#
loop_
_entity_poly.entity_id
_entity_poly.type
_entity_poly.pdbx_seq_one_letter_code
_entity_poly.pdbx_strand_id
1 'polypeptide(L)' 'MWIAWKRPKTREREPRRRGLDKERAWKSANNGRGAWWNADALHMRDAFPKSFFRRQGLYSLLEMR' A
#
# COMPACT_ATOMS: atom_id res chain seq x y z
N MET A 1 5.71 -2.70 -2.39
CA MET A 1 5.45 -1.25 -2.50
C MET A 1 6.22 -0.43 -1.47
N TRP A 2 6.10 -0.71 -0.16
CA TRP A 2 6.71 0.10 0.91
C TRP A 2 8.21 0.36 0.77
N ILE A 3 8.98 -0.68 0.42
CA ILE A 3 10.45 -0.59 0.19
C ILE A 3 10.78 0.35 -0.98
N ALA A 4 9.96 0.38 -2.03
CA ALA A 4 10.17 1.26 -3.18
C ALA A 4 9.98 2.73 -2.81
N TRP A 5 9.15 3.03 -1.81
CA TRP A 5 8.90 4.39 -1.33
C TRP A 5 9.88 4.75 -0.21
N LYS A 6 11.15 4.92 -0.59
CA LYS A 6 12.23 5.19 0.38
C LYS A 6 12.07 6.53 1.10
N ARG A 7 11.55 7.57 0.45
CA ARG A 7 11.45 8.93 1.02
C ARG A 7 10.09 9.11 1.73
N PRO A 8 10.03 9.79 2.89
CA PRO A 8 8.77 10.06 3.59
C PRO A 8 7.72 10.72 2.70
N LYS A 9 8.13 11.69 1.88
CA LYS A 9 7.24 12.39 0.93
C LYS A 9 6.60 11.45 -0.08
N THR A 10 7.34 10.47 -0.63
CA THR A 10 6.75 9.46 -1.53
C THR A 10 5.84 8.51 -0.77
N ARG A 11 6.23 8.12 0.44
CA ARG A 11 5.47 7.21 1.29
C ARG A 11 4.11 7.76 1.75
N GLU A 12 3.97 9.09 1.86
CA GLU A 12 2.67 9.76 2.06
C GLU A 12 1.90 9.94 0.75
N ARG A 13 2.58 10.42 -0.31
CA ARG A 13 1.92 10.79 -1.57
C ARG A 13 1.26 9.59 -2.26
N GLU A 14 1.91 8.44 -2.23
CA GLU A 14 1.46 7.30 -3.01
C GLU A 14 0.17 6.63 -2.48
N PRO A 15 -0.05 6.48 -1.16
CA PRO A 15 -1.36 6.14 -0.62
C PRO A 15 -2.44 7.17 -0.95
N ARG A 16 -2.14 8.48 -0.88
CA ARG A 16 -3.10 9.55 -1.23
C ARG A 16 -3.57 9.45 -2.68
N ARG A 17 -2.65 9.19 -3.62
CA ARG A 17 -2.96 8.94 -5.03
C ARG A 17 -3.90 7.74 -5.25
N ARG A 18 -4.04 6.88 -4.24
CA ARG A 18 -4.87 5.67 -4.25
C ARG A 18 -6.12 5.81 -3.39
N GLY A 19 -6.48 7.03 -2.98
CA GLY A 19 -7.72 7.33 -2.28
C GLY A 19 -7.62 7.33 -0.75
N LEU A 20 -6.43 7.18 -0.18
CA LEU A 20 -6.28 7.39 1.27
C LEU A 20 -6.41 8.88 1.61
N ASP A 21 -7.15 9.16 2.67
CA ASP A 21 -7.23 10.49 3.27
C ASP A 21 -5.82 11.04 3.61
N LYS A 22 -5.66 12.35 3.52
CA LYS A 22 -4.38 13.05 3.73
C LYS A 22 -3.82 12.78 5.12
N GLU A 23 -4.63 12.88 6.17
CA GLU A 23 -4.19 12.67 7.55
C GLU A 23 -3.81 11.21 7.76
N ARG A 24 -4.63 10.28 7.27
CA ARG A 24 -4.35 8.84 7.35
C ARG A 24 -3.07 8.46 6.63
N ALA A 25 -2.82 9.02 5.45
CA ALA A 25 -1.60 8.77 4.69
C ALA A 25 -0.36 9.32 5.40
N TRP A 26 -0.47 10.52 5.99
CA TRP A 26 0.61 11.12 6.77
C TRP A 26 0.94 10.30 8.02
N LYS A 27 -0.07 9.89 8.79
CA LYS A 27 0.10 9.01 9.95
C LYS A 27 0.74 7.68 9.55
N SER A 28 0.31 7.10 8.44
CA SER A 28 0.87 5.84 7.94
C SER A 28 2.33 5.99 7.53
N ALA A 29 2.68 7.05 6.79
CA ALA A 29 4.05 7.29 6.34
C ALA A 29 5.05 7.51 7.48
N ASN A 30 4.59 8.03 8.61
CA ASN A 30 5.40 8.40 9.78
C ASN A 30 5.17 7.49 11.00
N ASN A 31 4.65 6.27 10.81
CA ASN A 31 4.28 5.37 11.92
C ASN A 31 5.45 4.64 12.62
N GLY A 32 6.70 4.85 12.17
CA GLY A 32 7.90 4.21 12.74
C GLY A 32 8.02 2.70 12.52
N ARG A 33 7.12 2.08 11.73
CA ARG A 33 7.10 0.64 11.49
C ARG A 33 7.88 0.25 10.24
N GLY A 34 8.47 -0.95 10.28
CA GLY A 34 9.24 -1.53 9.17
C GLY A 34 8.39 -1.99 7.99
N ALA A 35 9.04 -2.38 6.88
CA ALA A 35 8.33 -2.76 5.66
C ALA A 35 7.44 -3.99 5.81
N TRP A 36 7.88 -4.97 6.60
CA TRP A 36 7.10 -6.18 6.88
C TRP A 36 5.79 -5.87 7.61
N TRP A 37 5.87 -5.07 8.68
CA TRP A 37 4.67 -4.65 9.42
C TRP A 37 3.70 -3.86 8.53
N ASN A 38 4.21 -2.98 7.67
CA ASN A 38 3.35 -2.21 6.77
C ASN A 38 2.74 -3.05 5.65
N ALA A 39 3.31 -4.21 5.31
CA ALA A 39 2.80 -5.03 4.19
C ALA A 39 1.36 -5.53 4.39
N ASP A 40 0.96 -5.83 5.63
CA ASP A 40 -0.41 -6.27 5.97
C ASP A 40 -1.23 -5.18 6.69
N ALA A 41 -0.66 -4.00 6.88
CA ALA A 41 -1.36 -2.91 7.56
C ALA A 41 -2.56 -2.42 6.73
N LEU A 42 -3.63 -2.02 7.41
CA LEU A 42 -4.89 -1.58 6.79
C LEU A 42 -4.70 -0.49 5.72
N HIS A 43 -3.81 0.47 5.96
CA HIS A 43 -3.55 1.53 4.98
C HIS A 43 -2.96 1.01 3.66
N MET A 44 -2.16 -0.07 3.70
CA MET A 44 -1.62 -0.69 2.50
C MET A 44 -2.66 -1.57 1.81
N ARG A 45 -3.50 -2.28 2.57
CA ARG A 45 -4.61 -3.07 2.02
C ARG A 45 -5.64 -2.19 1.32
N ASP A 46 -5.92 -1.02 1.89
CA ASP A 46 -6.86 -0.06 1.30
C ASP A 46 -6.25 0.65 0.08
N ALA A 47 -4.96 1.00 0.12
CA ALA A 47 -4.27 1.57 -1.03
C ALA A 47 -4.05 0.54 -2.16
N PHE A 48 -3.89 -0.74 -1.82
CA PHE A 48 -3.61 -1.84 -2.75
C PHE A 48 -4.56 -3.02 -2.50
N PRO A 49 -5.84 -2.89 -2.86
CA PRO A 49 -6.79 -3.99 -2.77
C PRO A 49 -6.40 -5.10 -3.74
N LYS A 50 -6.91 -6.33 -3.53
CA LYS A 50 -6.68 -7.47 -4.43
C LYS A 50 -6.96 -7.14 -5.91
N SER A 51 -8.00 -6.34 -6.18
CA SER A 51 -8.34 -5.88 -7.53
C SER A 51 -7.24 -5.07 -8.21
N PHE A 52 -6.43 -4.32 -7.44
CA PHE A 52 -5.28 -3.60 -7.98
C PHE A 52 -4.31 -4.59 -8.61
N PHE A 53 -3.91 -5.63 -7.87
CA PHE A 53 -2.96 -6.62 -8.37
C PHE A 53 -3.50 -7.41 -9.55
N ARG A 54 -4.79 -7.77 -9.53
CA ARG A 54 -5.45 -8.39 -10.70
C ARG A 54 -5.33 -7.52 -11.95
N ARG A 55 -5.58 -6.21 -11.85
CA ARG A 55 -5.40 -5.26 -12.97
C ARG A 55 -3.94 -5.09 -13.39
N GLN A 56 -2.97 -5.49 -12.57
CA GLN A 56 -1.54 -5.49 -12.92
C GLN A 56 -1.07 -6.86 -13.45
N GLY A 57 -1.98 -7.80 -13.70
CA GLY A 57 -1.65 -9.12 -14.22
C GLY A 57 -1.24 -10.14 -13.16
N LEU A 58 -1.44 -9.87 -11.86
CA LEU A 58 -1.23 -10.89 -10.84
C LEU A 58 -2.43 -11.84 -10.79
N TYR A 59 -2.16 -13.11 -11.08
CA TYR A 59 -3.16 -14.17 -11.04
C TYR A 59 -3.42 -14.64 -9.62
N SER A 60 -4.69 -14.93 -9.33
CA SER A 60 -5.07 -15.61 -8.10
C SER A 60 -4.77 -17.09 -8.24
N LEU A 61 -3.86 -17.63 -7.42
CA LEU A 61 -3.57 -19.08 -7.41
C LEU A 61 -4.81 -19.93 -7.12
N LEU A 62 -5.78 -19.40 -6.36
CA LEU A 62 -7.07 -20.05 -6.10
C LEU A 62 -7.97 -20.11 -7.34
N GLU A 63 -7.76 -19.22 -8.32
CA GLU A 63 -8.53 -19.16 -9.58
C GLU A 63 -7.82 -19.90 -10.74
N MET A 64 -6.57 -20.32 -10.58
CA MET A 64 -5.77 -20.99 -11.62
C MET A 64 -6.06 -22.50 -11.74
N ARG A 65 -7.31 -22.90 -11.48
CA ARG A 65 -7.73 -24.30 -11.49
C ARG A 65 -8.28 -24.72 -12.85
#